data_AF-A0A9Q0HN64-F1
#
_entry.id   AF-A0A9Q0HN64-F1
#
_cell.length_a   1.000
_cell.length_b   1.000
_cell.length_c   1.000
_cell.angle_alpha   90.00
_cell.angle_beta   90.00
_cell.angle_gamma   90.00
#
_symmetry.space_group_name_H-M   'P 1'
#
loop_
_entity.id
_entity.type
_entity.pdbx_description
1 polymer ?
#
loop_
_entity_poly.entity_id
_entity_poly.type
_entity_poly.pdbx_seq_one_letter_code
_entity_poly.pdbx_strand_id
1 'polypeptide(L)'
;MALSLSLRKWRFLLALLCLLIALCNSDPLDVVGEAEQCFDDGRVYTCCQDEYRLSITGILNIPPHAANNFCEGPCLEETQLVLSCVEDELNTFRFQDGAAVADVRYALQRGCSNSDKRGDFNVGEPHEPDDYSDYYDHADMLTSPIYLLIFLTCCLLLLGY
;
A
#
# COMPACT_ATOMS: atom_id res chain seq x y z
N MET A 1 -33.14 33.72 -24.22
CA MET A 1 -32.69 32.32 -23.99
C MET A 1 -31.18 32.20 -23.70
N ALA A 2 -30.39 33.28 -23.69
CA ALA A 2 -28.94 33.25 -23.42
C ALA A 2 -28.55 33.07 -21.93
N LEU A 3 -29.45 33.41 -20.98
CA LEU A 3 -29.18 33.29 -19.55
C LEU A 3 -29.15 31.84 -19.04
N SER A 4 -29.88 30.90 -19.66
CA SER A 4 -29.90 29.50 -19.21
C SER A 4 -28.64 28.73 -19.60
N LEU A 5 -28.01 29.08 -20.73
CA LEU A 5 -26.73 28.48 -21.14
C LEU A 5 -25.57 28.92 -20.23
N SER A 6 -25.58 30.18 -19.77
CA SER A 6 -24.59 30.71 -18.82
C SER A 6 -24.67 29.98 -17.47
N LEU A 7 -25.89 29.78 -16.95
CA LEU A 7 -26.10 29.07 -15.68
C LEU A 7 -25.71 27.59 -15.76
N ARG A 8 -26.00 26.91 -16.89
CA ARG A 8 -25.59 25.51 -17.11
C ARG A 8 -24.08 25.38 -17.14
N LYS A 9 -23.39 26.21 -17.93
CA LYS A 9 -21.91 26.20 -18.01
C LYS A 9 -21.27 26.44 -16.66
N TRP A 10 -21.83 27.34 -15.85
CA TRP A 10 -21.31 27.63 -14.52
C TRP A 10 -21.53 26.49 -13.52
N ARG A 11 -22.69 25.81 -13.59
CA ARG A 11 -22.95 24.59 -12.81
C ARG A 11 -22.03 23.44 -13.20
N PHE A 12 -21.72 23.28 -14.49
CA PHE A 12 -20.71 22.32 -14.94
C PHE A 12 -19.31 22.68 -14.46
N LEU A 13 -18.92 23.96 -14.51
CA LEU A 13 -17.62 24.41 -14.02
C LEU A 13 -17.49 24.20 -12.51
N LEU A 14 -18.55 24.47 -11.75
CA LEU A 14 -18.62 24.19 -10.32
C LEU A 14 -18.59 22.67 -10.04
N ALA A 15 -19.34 21.86 -10.78
CA ALA A 15 -19.33 20.41 -10.61
C ALA A 15 -17.97 19.80 -10.97
N LEU A 16 -17.34 20.26 -12.06
CA LEU A 16 -16.00 19.85 -12.48
C LEU A 16 -14.96 20.29 -11.46
N LEU A 17 -15.05 21.52 -10.95
CA LEU A 17 -14.18 22.02 -9.88
C LEU A 17 -14.36 21.19 -8.59
N CYS A 18 -15.59 20.87 -8.20
CA CYS A 18 -15.88 20.00 -7.06
C CYS A 18 -15.36 18.57 -7.28
N LEU A 19 -15.46 18.02 -8.50
CA LEU A 19 -14.91 16.72 -8.84
C LEU A 19 -13.39 16.71 -8.84
N LEU A 20 -12.74 17.79 -9.32
CA LEU A 20 -11.29 17.97 -9.24
C LEU A 20 -10.81 18.08 -7.79
N ILE A 21 -11.58 18.74 -6.93
CA ILE A 21 -11.32 18.80 -5.49
C ILE A 21 -11.50 17.41 -4.86
N ALA A 22 -12.57 16.68 -5.20
CA ALA A 22 -12.80 15.33 -4.68
C ALA A 22 -11.77 14.30 -5.17
N LEU A 23 -11.27 14.43 -6.41
CA LEU A 23 -10.22 13.58 -6.98
C LEU A 23 -8.83 13.88 -6.38
N CYS A 24 -8.66 15.05 -5.75
CA CYS A 24 -7.45 15.45 -5.03
C CYS A 24 -7.55 15.16 -3.52
N ASN A 25 -8.74 14.84 -3.01
CA ASN A 25 -8.99 14.49 -1.60
C ASN A 25 -8.82 13.00 -1.31
N SER A 26 -8.31 12.19 -2.25
CA SER A 26 -7.59 10.97 -1.86
C SER A 26 -6.25 11.41 -1.29
N ASP A 27 -6.29 12.00 -0.10
CA ASP A 27 -5.11 12.49 0.59
C ASP A 27 -4.19 11.29 0.87
N PRO A 28 -2.94 11.30 0.40
CA PRO A 28 -1.95 10.30 0.80
C PRO A 28 -1.66 10.33 2.32
N LEU A 29 -2.23 11.29 3.05
CA LEU A 29 -2.14 11.41 4.50
C LEU A 29 -3.19 10.60 5.26
N ASP A 30 -4.35 10.30 4.65
CA ASP A 30 -5.42 9.54 5.31
C ASP A 30 -5.11 8.03 5.28
N VAL A 31 -4.52 7.55 4.18
CA VAL A 31 -3.96 6.19 4.05
C VAL A 31 -2.76 5.95 4.96
N VAL A 32 -2.00 6.99 5.31
CA VAL A 32 -0.88 6.88 6.25
C VAL A 32 -1.40 6.78 7.70
N GLY A 33 -2.48 7.50 8.04
CA GLY A 33 -3.06 7.47 9.39
C GLY A 33 -3.74 6.14 9.77
N GLU A 34 -4.33 5.42 8.81
CA GLU A 34 -4.89 4.08 9.06
C GLU A 34 -3.79 3.02 9.16
N ALA A 35 -2.79 3.04 8.26
CA ALA A 35 -1.67 2.10 8.29
C ALA A 35 -0.80 2.25 9.55
N GLU A 36 -0.64 3.46 10.08
CA GLU A 36 0.16 3.72 11.29
C GLU A 36 -0.30 2.89 12.50
N GLN A 37 -1.59 2.55 12.59
CA GLN A 37 -2.11 1.71 13.68
C GLN A 37 -1.59 0.27 13.62
N CYS A 38 -1.24 -0.23 12.44
CA CYS A 38 -0.64 -1.55 12.27
C CYS A 38 0.80 -1.62 12.78
N PHE A 39 1.49 -0.48 12.87
CA PHE A 39 2.86 -0.37 13.36
C PHE A 39 2.94 -0.02 14.87
N ASP A 40 1.80 0.15 15.55
CA ASP A 40 1.77 0.60 16.95
C ASP A 40 2.30 -0.45 17.96
N ASP A 41 3.14 0.02 18.87
CA ASP A 41 4.06 -0.74 19.74
C ASP A 41 3.39 -1.46 20.93
N GLY A 42 2.08 -1.68 20.89
CA GLY A 42 1.32 -2.33 21.97
C GLY A 42 0.21 -3.30 21.53
N ARG A 43 0.00 -3.46 20.22
CA ARG A 43 -1.02 -4.37 19.68
C ARG A 43 -0.42 -5.54 18.92
N VAL A 44 0.58 -5.29 18.09
CA VAL A 44 1.20 -6.31 17.24
C VAL A 44 2.58 -6.69 17.77
N TYR A 45 3.44 -5.71 17.99
CA TYR A 45 4.76 -5.94 18.57
C TYR A 45 4.69 -6.06 20.09
N THR A 46 4.91 -7.26 20.62
CA THR A 46 4.87 -7.53 22.07
C THR A 46 6.21 -8.04 22.59
N CYS A 47 6.90 -8.87 21.80
CA CYS A 47 8.14 -9.52 22.17
C CYS A 47 9.32 -9.15 21.27
N CYS A 48 9.08 -8.58 20.09
CA CYS A 48 10.17 -8.16 19.21
C CYS A 48 10.92 -6.94 19.76
N GLN A 49 12.25 -6.94 19.65
CA GLN A 49 13.06 -5.78 20.02
C GLN A 49 12.84 -4.62 19.04
N ASP A 50 12.66 -3.41 19.58
CA ASP A 50 12.31 -2.19 18.83
C ASP A 50 13.24 -1.95 17.63
N GLU A 51 14.52 -2.27 17.78
CA GLU A 51 15.57 -2.08 16.76
C GLU A 51 15.38 -2.95 15.50
N TYR A 52 14.64 -4.05 15.60
CA TYR A 52 14.39 -4.99 14.50
C TYR A 52 12.95 -4.91 13.97
N ARG A 53 12.12 -4.02 14.50
CA ARG A 53 10.73 -3.87 14.06
C ARG A 53 10.69 -3.22 12.68
N LEU A 54 9.77 -3.70 11.85
CA LEU A 54 9.43 -3.01 10.62
C LEU A 54 8.69 -1.72 10.97
N SER A 55 9.03 -0.65 10.28
CA SER A 55 8.34 0.64 10.41
C SER A 55 7.76 1.06 9.06
N ILE A 56 7.00 2.15 9.05
CA ILE A 56 6.46 2.77 7.84
C ILE A 56 7.54 3.14 6.81
N THR A 57 8.81 3.19 7.20
CA THR A 57 9.94 3.43 6.29
C THR A 57 10.14 2.30 5.27
N GLY A 58 9.71 1.08 5.57
CA GLY A 58 9.93 -0.11 4.72
C GLY A 58 11.27 -0.79 4.92
N ILE A 59 12.12 -0.28 5.81
CA ILE A 59 13.49 -0.76 5.98
C ILE A 59 13.56 -1.81 7.10
N LEU A 60 14.15 -2.96 6.79
CA LEU A 60 14.46 -4.05 7.72
C LEU A 60 15.91 -3.94 8.21
N ASN A 61 16.12 -3.42 9.42
CA ASN A 61 17.45 -3.19 10.00
C ASN A 61 17.97 -4.38 10.83
N ILE A 62 17.86 -5.60 10.31
CA ILE A 62 18.31 -6.80 11.01
C ILE A 62 19.75 -7.12 10.62
N PRO A 63 20.73 -7.01 11.52
CA PRO A 63 22.10 -7.34 11.20
C PRO A 63 22.29 -8.86 11.06
N PRO A 64 23.31 -9.33 10.31
CA PRO A 64 23.51 -10.76 10.05
C PRO A 64 23.63 -11.63 11.32
N HIS A 65 24.19 -11.09 12.40
CA HIS A 65 24.34 -11.80 13.67
C HIS A 65 23.01 -11.97 14.44
N ALA A 66 22.00 -11.14 14.14
CA ALA A 66 20.66 -11.22 14.74
C ALA A 66 19.66 -12.00 13.88
N ALA A 67 20.01 -12.30 12.62
CA ALA A 67 19.12 -12.96 11.66
C ALA A 67 18.49 -14.25 12.21
N ASN A 68 19.27 -15.13 12.85
CA ASN A 68 18.73 -16.37 13.43
C ASN A 68 17.69 -16.11 14.52
N ASN A 69 18.00 -15.20 15.45
CA ASN A 69 17.09 -14.85 16.55
C ASN A 69 15.82 -14.17 16.03
N PHE A 70 15.94 -13.38 14.96
CA PHE A 70 14.80 -12.76 14.30
C PHE A 70 13.90 -13.80 13.63
N CYS A 71 14.49 -14.70 12.83
CA CYS A 71 13.76 -15.68 12.04
C CYS A 71 13.16 -16.84 12.86
N GLU A 72 13.78 -17.19 13.98
CA GLU A 72 13.32 -18.26 14.89
C GLU A 72 12.56 -17.69 16.10
N GLY A 73 12.41 -16.37 16.16
CA GLY A 73 11.82 -15.66 17.28
C GLY A 73 10.49 -14.96 16.92
N PRO A 74 9.92 -14.24 17.90
CA PRO A 74 8.63 -13.57 17.74
C PRO A 74 8.67 -12.44 16.72
N CYS A 75 9.85 -11.87 16.42
CA CYS A 75 9.97 -10.77 15.48
C CYS A 75 9.49 -11.10 14.06
N LEU A 76 9.75 -12.31 13.56
CA LEU A 76 9.26 -12.72 12.24
C LEU A 76 7.73 -12.80 12.22
N GLU A 77 7.15 -13.46 13.22
CA GLU A 77 5.69 -13.63 13.35
C GLU A 77 4.99 -12.28 13.51
N GLU A 78 5.48 -11.44 14.43
CA GLU A 78 4.92 -10.10 14.67
C GLU A 78 5.05 -9.21 13.42
N THR A 79 6.17 -9.28 12.69
CA THR A 79 6.32 -8.52 11.43
C THR A 79 5.37 -9.02 10.34
N GLN A 80 5.12 -10.32 10.24
CA GLN A 80 4.13 -10.85 9.31
C GLN A 80 2.70 -10.38 9.64
N LEU A 81 2.37 -10.25 10.93
CA LEU A 81 1.09 -9.69 11.37
C LEU A 81 0.95 -8.21 10.98
N VAL A 82 2.01 -7.41 11.11
CA VAL A 82 2.02 -6.02 10.63
C VAL A 82 1.75 -5.97 9.12
N LEU A 83 2.47 -6.79 8.34
CA LEU A 83 2.30 -6.82 6.88
C LEU A 83 0.88 -7.24 6.47
N SER A 84 0.28 -8.20 7.17
CA SER A 84 -1.11 -8.59 6.95
C SER A 84 -2.10 -7.48 7.33
N CYS A 85 -1.90 -6.80 8.47
CA CYS A 85 -2.75 -5.68 8.89
C CYS A 85 -2.75 -4.55 7.84
N VAL A 86 -1.56 -4.18 7.34
CA VAL A 86 -1.42 -3.11 6.35
C VAL A 86 -2.05 -3.48 5.01
N GLU A 87 -1.93 -4.74 4.60
CA GLU A 87 -2.52 -5.26 3.36
C GLU A 87 -4.06 -5.29 3.44
N ASP A 88 -4.61 -5.76 4.56
CA ASP A 88 -6.06 -5.86 4.77
C ASP A 88 -6.75 -4.48 4.82
N GLU A 89 -6.08 -3.47 5.38
CA GLU A 89 -6.61 -2.11 5.45
C GLU A 89 -6.41 -1.37 4.10
N LEU A 90 -5.32 -1.63 3.38
CA LEU A 90 -4.89 -0.85 2.21
C LEU A 90 -4.20 -1.71 1.14
N ASN A 91 -4.99 -2.29 0.23
CA ASN A 91 -4.49 -3.08 -0.92
C ASN A 91 -3.46 -2.37 -1.81
N THR A 92 -3.37 -1.03 -1.79
CA THR A 92 -2.39 -0.24 -2.57
C THR A 92 -1.32 0.41 -1.71
N PHE A 93 -1.11 -0.06 -0.48
CA PHE A 93 -0.13 0.50 0.42
C PHE A 93 1.29 0.40 -0.14
N ARG A 94 2.07 1.46 0.07
CA ARG A 94 3.51 1.49 -0.19
C ARG A 94 4.22 2.09 1.00
N PHE A 95 5.36 1.50 1.33
CA PHE A 95 6.27 2.05 2.30
C PHE A 95 6.88 3.37 1.79
N GLN A 96 7.48 4.15 2.68
CA GLN A 96 8.06 5.46 2.31
C GLN A 96 9.22 5.34 1.31
N ASP A 97 9.92 4.21 1.28
CA ASP A 97 10.94 3.89 0.28
C ASP A 97 10.34 3.46 -1.09
N GLY A 98 9.02 3.32 -1.16
CA GLY A 98 8.27 2.94 -2.35
C GLY A 98 8.00 1.44 -2.48
N ALA A 99 8.53 0.61 -1.56
CA ALA A 99 8.34 -0.83 -1.58
C ALA A 99 6.87 -1.21 -1.38
N ALA A 100 6.44 -2.30 -2.04
CA ALA A 100 5.16 -2.93 -1.75
C ALA A 100 5.29 -3.89 -0.55
N VAL A 101 4.16 -4.26 0.05
CA VAL A 101 4.10 -5.30 1.11
C VAL A 101 4.74 -6.61 0.63
N ALA A 102 4.51 -6.98 -0.63
CA ALA A 102 5.10 -8.17 -1.26
C ALA A 102 6.64 -8.13 -1.30
N ASP A 103 7.24 -6.97 -1.53
CA ASP A 103 8.70 -6.82 -1.58
C ASP A 103 9.31 -7.07 -0.18
N VAL A 104 8.66 -6.57 0.87
CA VAL A 104 9.08 -6.80 2.26
C VAL A 104 8.89 -8.27 2.64
N ARG A 105 7.77 -8.91 2.27
CA ARG A 105 7.56 -10.35 2.49
C ARG A 105 8.65 -11.18 1.81
N TYR A 106 9.01 -10.83 0.57
CA TYR A 106 10.09 -11.50 -0.15
C TYR A 106 11.44 -11.33 0.55
N ALA A 107 11.76 -10.14 1.05
CA ALA A 107 12.97 -9.91 1.84
C ALA A 107 13.02 -10.74 3.13
N LEU A 108 11.89 -10.90 3.82
CA LEU A 108 11.79 -11.79 4.99
C LEU A 108 12.01 -13.25 4.60
N GLN A 109 11.40 -13.71 3.51
CA GLN A 109 11.53 -15.09 3.03
C GLN A 109 12.98 -15.41 2.66
N ARG A 110 13.63 -14.53 1.90
CA ARG A 110 15.04 -14.66 1.52
C ARG A 110 15.95 -14.63 2.75
N GLY A 111 15.79 -13.62 3.62
CA GLY A 111 16.60 -13.45 4.82
C GLY A 111 16.41 -14.54 5.87
N CYS A 112 15.25 -15.20 5.92
CA CYS A 112 14.98 -16.32 6.81
C CYS A 112 15.07 -17.71 6.15
N SER A 113 15.42 -17.77 4.88
CA SER A 113 15.60 -19.04 4.17
C SER A 113 16.79 -19.84 4.72
N ASN A 114 16.91 -21.09 4.26
CA ASN A 114 18.07 -21.94 4.55
C ASN A 114 19.15 -21.86 3.44
N SER A 115 19.14 -20.80 2.62
CA SER A 115 20.11 -20.59 1.55
C SER A 115 21.33 -19.79 2.03
N ASP A 116 22.27 -19.55 1.13
CA ASP A 116 23.39 -18.62 1.31
C ASP A 116 22.95 -17.15 1.44
N LYS A 117 21.67 -16.85 1.15
CA LYS A 117 21.04 -15.53 1.34
C LYS A 117 20.49 -15.32 2.74
N ARG A 118 20.58 -16.30 3.65
CA ARG A 118 20.12 -16.11 5.03
C ARG A 118 20.80 -14.90 5.67
N GLY A 119 20.01 -14.01 6.26
CA GLY A 119 20.45 -12.73 6.81
C GLY A 119 20.46 -11.56 5.82
N ASP A 120 20.10 -11.78 4.55
CA ASP A 120 19.84 -10.71 3.59
C ASP A 120 18.37 -10.28 3.61
N PHE A 121 18.12 -9.14 4.23
CA PHE A 121 16.80 -8.52 4.35
C PHE A 121 16.65 -7.28 3.46
N ASN A 122 17.48 -7.14 2.42
CA ASN A 122 17.38 -6.00 1.50
C ASN A 122 16.06 -6.09 0.71
N VAL A 123 15.16 -5.13 0.92
CA VAL A 123 13.83 -5.06 0.28
C VAL A 123 13.93 -4.73 -1.21
N GLY A 124 14.97 -4.01 -1.63
CA GLY A 124 15.16 -3.62 -3.02
C GLY A 124 15.79 -4.69 -3.92
N GLU A 125 16.10 -5.88 -3.39
CA GLU A 125 16.65 -6.97 -4.20
C GLU A 125 15.58 -7.54 -5.16
N PRO A 126 15.92 -7.79 -6.43
CA PRO A 126 15.01 -8.44 -7.37
C PRO A 126 14.51 -9.79 -6.85
N HIS A 127 13.26 -10.10 -7.19
CA HIS A 127 12.68 -11.43 -6.98
C HIS A 127 13.46 -12.44 -7.83
N GLU A 128 14.09 -13.43 -7.20
CA GLU A 128 14.74 -14.52 -7.90
C GLU A 128 13.65 -15.39 -8.56
N PRO A 129 13.85 -15.85 -9.81
CA PRO A 129 12.85 -16.63 -10.55
C PRO A 129 12.56 -18.02 -9.94
N ASP A 130 13.22 -18.35 -8.81
CA ASP A 130 13.27 -19.66 -8.20
C ASP A 130 12.25 -19.83 -7.06
N ASP A 131 11.60 -18.74 -6.62
CA ASP A 131 10.68 -18.74 -5.49
C ASP A 131 9.27 -18.33 -5.93
N TYR A 132 8.55 -19.30 -6.52
CA TYR A 132 7.16 -19.12 -6.92
C TYR A 132 6.24 -19.23 -5.68
N SER A 133 6.23 -18.19 -4.85
CA SER A 133 5.11 -17.90 -3.95
C SER A 133 4.09 -17.09 -4.74
N ASP A 134 2.98 -17.72 -5.08
CA ASP A 134 1.85 -17.16 -5.80
C ASP A 134 1.13 -16.10 -4.93
N TYR A 135 1.75 -14.95 -4.72
CA TYR A 135 1.18 -13.82 -4.00
C TYR A 135 0.70 -12.80 -5.03
N TYR A 136 -0.48 -13.09 -5.60
CA TYR A 136 -1.16 -12.18 -6.51
C TYR A 136 -1.58 -10.91 -5.77
N ASP A 137 -0.79 -9.87 -5.96
CA ASP A 137 -1.18 -8.48 -5.74
C ASP A 137 -2.32 -8.16 -6.73
N HIS A 138 -3.57 -8.41 -6.31
CA HIS A 138 -4.75 -7.92 -7.00
C HIS A 138 -5.03 -6.49 -6.54
N ALA A 139 -4.10 -5.59 -6.80
CA ALA A 139 -4.41 -4.18 -6.84
C ALA A 139 -5.49 -3.98 -7.92
N ASP A 140 -6.71 -3.69 -7.48
CA ASP A 140 -7.89 -3.43 -8.30
C ASP A 140 -7.58 -2.50 -9.49
N MET A 141 -7.23 -3.08 -10.65
CA MET A 141 -7.08 -2.35 -11.91
C MET A 141 -8.44 -1.98 -12.54
N LEU A 142 -9.55 -2.32 -11.88
CA LEU A 142 -10.90 -2.14 -12.41
C LEU A 142 -11.63 -0.90 -11.88
N THR A 143 -11.21 -0.32 -10.76
CA THR A 143 -11.87 0.87 -10.19
C THR A 143 -11.66 2.10 -11.08
N SER A 144 -10.45 2.31 -11.58
CA SER A 144 -10.09 3.43 -12.48
C SER A 144 -10.95 3.50 -13.77
N PRO A 145 -11.10 2.43 -14.57
CA PRO A 145 -11.92 2.48 -15.79
C PRO A 145 -13.42 2.58 -15.50
N ILE A 146 -13.91 2.04 -14.38
CA ILE A 146 -15.34 2.12 -14.03
C ILE A 146 -15.76 3.56 -13.75
N TYR A 147 -14.95 4.33 -13.00
CA TYR A 147 -15.24 5.75 -12.75
C TYR A 147 -15.21 6.59 -14.04
N LEU A 148 -14.32 6.27 -14.98
CA LEU A 148 -14.25 6.95 -16.28
C LEU A 148 -15.49 6.65 -17.14
N LEU A 149 -15.98 5.41 -17.12
CA LEU A 149 -17.22 5.01 -17.81
C LEU A 149 -18.46 5.66 -17.18
N ILE A 150 -18.53 5.75 -15.85
CA ILE A 150 -19.59 6.47 -15.13
C ILE A 150 -19.54 7.97 -15.47
N PHE A 151 -18.34 8.55 -15.59
CA PHE A 151 -18.18 9.95 -15.99
C PHE A 151 -18.63 10.20 -17.43
N LEU A 152 -18.22 9.33 -18.38
CA LEU A 152 -18.62 9.45 -19.80
C LEU A 152 -20.13 9.28 -19.98
N THR A 153 -20.74 8.32 -19.29
CA THR A 153 -22.19 8.10 -19.32
C THR A 153 -22.94 9.29 -18.72
N CYS A 154 -22.46 9.86 -17.62
CA CYS A 154 -23.05 11.05 -17.02
C CYS A 154 -22.92 12.29 -17.94
N CYS A 155 -21.77 12.45 -18.62
CA CYS A 155 -21.57 13.51 -19.61
C CYS A 155 -22.53 13.39 -20.79
N LEU A 156 -22.75 12.17 -21.32
CA LEU A 156 -23.66 11.92 -22.45
C LEU A 156 -25.12 12.24 -22.08
N LEU A 157 -25.58 11.79 -20.91
CA LEU A 157 -26.93 12.08 -20.40
C LEU A 157 -27.17 13.58 -20.16
N LEU A 158 -26.14 14.31 -19.72
CA LEU A 158 -26.25 15.75 -19.47
C LEU A 158 -26.10 16.61 -20.73
N LEU A 159 -25.44 16.09 -21.78
CA LEU A 159 -25.43 16.70 -23.13
C LEU A 159 -26.74 16.49 -23.90
N GLY A 160 -27.64 15.63 -23.41
CA GLY A 160 -28.96 15.42 -24.00
C GLY A 160 -28.92 14.59 -25.29
N TYR A 161 -28.00 13.64 -25.37
CA TYR A 161 -28.01 12.56 -26.36
C TYR A 161 -28.81 11.36 -25.87
#